data_AF-A0A7T2LMB8-F1
#
_entry.id   AF-A0A7T2LMB8-F1
#
_cell.length_a   1.000
_cell.length_b   1.000
_cell.length_c   1.000
_cell.angle_alpha   90.00
_cell.angle_beta   90.00
_cell.angle_gamma   90.00
#
_symmetry.space_group_name_H-M   'P 1'
#
loop_
_entity.id
_entity.type
_entity.pdbx_description
1 polymer ?
#
loop_
_entity_poly.entity_id
_entity_poly.type
_entity_poly.pdbx_seq_one_letter_code
_entity_poly.pdbx_strand_id
1 'polypeptide(L)'
;MAIPNNSPADEAFISSFDADFPYEDPAAATKLILKGWQISLNAAFFALHEICRPPRGVSVSRERQQHLLDEWARHSDHPLKDLCSPCAQALIAGPLLSFQEGVRLMRGIGQYEGQYNALAVVYFASDCSTPEGEGQLEQTRQAIYRKWNSSGAV
;
A
#
# COMPACT_ATOMS: atom_id res chain seq x y z
N MET A 1 1.62 2.86 11.79
CA MET A 1 0.63 3.90 11.39
C MET A 1 -0.75 3.36 11.77
N ALA A 2 -1.50 3.99 12.67
CA ALA A 2 -2.82 3.49 13.04
C ALA A 2 -3.80 3.74 11.88
N ILE A 3 -4.30 2.68 11.27
CA ILE A 3 -5.30 2.74 10.20
C ILE A 3 -6.67 2.72 10.87
N PRO A 4 -7.50 3.78 10.72
CA PRO A 4 -8.82 3.79 11.34
C PRO A 4 -9.74 2.74 10.71
N ASN A 5 -10.57 2.09 11.53
CA ASN A 5 -11.64 1.16 11.15
C ASN A 5 -11.19 -0.13 10.40
N ASN A 6 -10.02 -0.68 10.72
CA ASN A 6 -9.70 -2.03 10.27
C ASN A 6 -10.63 -3.06 10.93
N SER A 7 -10.93 -4.15 10.21
CA SER A 7 -11.58 -5.29 10.85
C SER A 7 -10.62 -5.95 11.86
N PRO A 8 -11.10 -6.67 12.89
CA PRO A 8 -10.23 -7.41 13.79
C PRO A 8 -9.29 -8.40 13.08
N ALA A 9 -9.72 -8.93 11.92
CA ALA A 9 -8.90 -9.80 11.08
C ALA A 9 -7.75 -9.03 10.41
N ASP A 10 -8.00 -7.82 9.91
CA ASP A 10 -6.97 -6.95 9.36
C ASP A 10 -5.96 -6.54 10.42
N GLU A 11 -6.42 -6.16 11.63
CA GLU A 11 -5.54 -5.77 12.74
C GLU A 11 -4.64 -6.92 13.18
N ALA A 12 -5.20 -8.13 13.33
CA ALA A 12 -4.44 -9.32 13.69
C ALA A 12 -3.44 -9.72 12.60
N PHE A 13 -3.79 -9.52 11.33
CA PHE A 13 -2.89 -9.77 10.21
C PHE A 13 -1.74 -8.77 10.18
N ILE A 14 -2.04 -7.47 10.22
CA ILE A 14 -1.06 -6.37 10.23
C ILE A 14 -0.08 -6.56 11.39
N SER A 15 -0.59 -6.79 12.59
CA SER A 15 0.24 -6.96 13.79
C SER A 15 1.16 -8.19 13.74
N SER A 16 0.86 -9.17 12.88
CA SER A 16 1.67 -10.40 12.78
C SER A 16 2.98 -10.24 12.00
N PHE A 17 3.15 -9.16 11.24
CA PHE A 17 4.37 -8.92 10.46
C PHE A 17 4.67 -7.44 10.15
N ASP A 18 4.08 -6.49 10.89
CA ASP A 18 4.41 -5.06 10.72
C ASP A 18 5.91 -4.84 10.94
N ALA A 19 6.60 -4.40 9.88
CA ALA A 19 8.05 -4.30 9.81
C ALA A 19 8.83 -5.62 9.96
N ASP A 20 8.21 -6.77 9.72
CA ASP A 20 8.81 -8.11 9.83
C ASP A 20 8.38 -9.05 8.68
N PHE A 21 8.19 -8.49 7.47
CA PHE A 21 7.88 -9.29 6.30
C PHE A 21 9.02 -10.30 5.99
N PRO A 22 8.72 -11.57 5.67
CA PRO A 22 9.74 -12.61 5.49
C PRO A 22 10.39 -12.55 4.09
N TYR A 23 11.17 -11.50 3.82
CA TYR A 23 11.73 -11.24 2.48
C TYR A 23 12.56 -12.41 1.93
N GLU A 24 13.37 -13.07 2.75
CA GLU A 24 14.31 -14.12 2.32
C GLU A 24 13.71 -15.54 2.38
N ASP A 25 12.46 -15.70 2.83
CA ASP A 25 11.75 -16.98 2.82
C ASP A 25 10.61 -16.93 1.78
N PRO A 26 10.83 -17.48 0.55
CA PRO A 26 9.81 -17.48 -0.50
C PRO A 26 8.50 -18.16 -0.10
N ALA A 27 8.55 -19.22 0.71
CA ALA A 27 7.35 -19.95 1.09
C ALA A 27 6.53 -19.15 2.11
N ALA A 28 7.20 -18.57 3.12
CA ALA A 28 6.54 -17.71 4.09
C ALA A 28 5.97 -16.43 3.43
N ALA A 29 6.74 -15.79 2.55
CA ALA A 29 6.29 -14.61 1.81
C ALA A 29 5.05 -14.89 0.95
N THR A 30 5.07 -15.97 0.17
CA THR A 30 3.94 -16.38 -0.67
C THR A 30 2.70 -16.66 0.16
N LYS A 31 2.85 -17.40 1.27
CA LYS A 31 1.75 -17.68 2.19
C LYS A 31 1.15 -16.40 2.78
N LEU A 32 1.99 -15.42 3.09
CA LEU A 32 1.57 -14.15 3.67
C LEU A 32 0.84 -13.27 2.66
N ILE A 33 1.36 -13.17 1.43
CA ILE A 33 0.70 -12.51 0.29
C ILE A 33 -0.70 -13.08 0.06
N LEU A 34 -0.79 -14.42 -0.07
CA LEU A 34 -2.06 -15.12 -0.27
C LEU A 34 -3.04 -14.86 0.87
N LYS A 35 -2.56 -14.91 2.12
CA LYS A 35 -3.38 -14.65 3.29
C LYS A 35 -3.93 -13.21 3.29
N GLY A 36 -3.15 -12.23 2.86
CA GLY A 36 -3.61 -10.84 2.71
C GLY A 36 -4.82 -10.76 1.78
N TRP A 37 -4.71 -11.33 0.57
CA TRP A 37 -5.81 -11.39 -0.41
C TRP A 37 -7.05 -12.13 0.10
N GLN A 38 -6.89 -13.15 0.95
CA GLN A 38 -7.99 -13.90 1.54
C GLN A 38 -8.70 -13.17 2.68
N ILE A 39 -8.00 -12.27 3.39
CA ILE A 39 -8.57 -11.52 4.51
C ILE A 39 -9.38 -10.34 4.00
N SER A 40 -8.72 -9.45 3.26
CA SER A 40 -9.36 -8.26 2.70
C SER A 40 -8.47 -7.61 1.66
N LEU A 41 -9.07 -6.74 0.84
CA LEU A 41 -8.30 -5.93 -0.09
C LEU A 41 -7.28 -5.05 0.65
N ASN A 42 -7.67 -4.44 1.78
CA ASN A 42 -6.80 -3.57 2.55
C ASN A 42 -5.61 -4.36 3.17
N ALA A 43 -5.82 -5.61 3.59
CA ALA A 43 -4.76 -6.50 4.06
C ALA A 43 -3.80 -6.89 2.92
N ALA A 44 -4.30 -7.19 1.72
CA ALA A 44 -3.44 -7.43 0.57
C ALA A 44 -2.54 -6.23 0.25
N PHE A 45 -3.08 -5.02 0.34
CA PHE A 45 -2.30 -3.80 0.14
C PHE A 45 -1.32 -3.50 1.29
N PHE A 46 -1.58 -3.99 2.51
CA PHE A 46 -0.60 -3.93 3.58
C PHE A 46 0.65 -4.76 3.25
N ALA A 47 0.45 -5.99 2.77
CA ALA A 47 1.56 -6.83 2.30
C ALA A 47 2.34 -6.15 1.17
N LEU A 48 1.65 -5.49 0.22
CA LEU A 48 2.31 -4.71 -0.83
C LEU A 48 3.17 -3.57 -0.26
N HIS A 49 2.66 -2.83 0.72
CA HIS A 49 3.37 -1.72 1.36
C HIS A 49 4.68 -2.20 2.00
N GLU A 50 4.64 -3.31 2.73
CA GLU A 50 5.83 -3.95 3.32
C GLU A 50 6.83 -4.38 2.24
N ILE A 51 6.39 -5.05 1.18
CA ILE A 51 7.26 -5.45 0.05
C ILE A 51 7.99 -4.24 -0.55
N CYS A 52 7.28 -3.12 -0.71
CA CYS A 52 7.83 -1.92 -1.33
C CYS A 52 8.76 -1.14 -0.40
N ARG A 53 8.56 -1.21 0.92
CA ARG A 53 9.23 -0.34 1.89
C ARG A 53 9.76 -1.14 3.08
N PRO A 54 10.86 -1.90 2.89
CA PRO A 54 11.51 -2.59 3.98
C PRO A 54 11.86 -1.65 5.15
N PRO A 55 11.84 -2.14 6.39
CA PRO A 55 12.18 -1.35 7.56
C PRO A 55 13.59 -0.80 7.48
N ARG A 56 13.85 0.30 8.19
CA ARG A 56 15.21 0.85 8.31
C ARG A 56 16.16 -0.21 8.84
N GLY A 57 17.25 -0.45 8.12
CA GLY A 57 18.27 -1.44 8.50
C GLY A 57 18.07 -2.83 7.90
N VAL A 58 16.92 -3.11 7.28
CA VAL A 58 16.72 -4.31 6.46
C VAL A 58 17.13 -3.99 5.02
N SER A 59 18.03 -4.79 4.47
CA SER A 59 18.44 -4.68 3.07
C SER A 59 17.83 -5.85 2.29
N VAL A 60 17.03 -5.50 1.28
CA VAL A 60 16.42 -6.47 0.35
C VAL A 60 16.87 -6.06 -1.04
N SER A 61 17.27 -7.03 -1.87
CA SER A 61 17.67 -6.70 -3.24
C SER A 61 16.47 -6.22 -4.06
N ARG A 62 16.71 -5.31 -5.00
CA ARG A 62 15.66 -4.85 -5.94
C ARG A 62 15.03 -6.03 -6.69
N GLU A 63 15.84 -6.98 -7.13
CA GLU A 63 15.38 -8.19 -7.81
C GLU A 63 14.42 -8.98 -6.93
N ARG A 64 14.74 -9.11 -5.63
CA ARG A 64 13.88 -9.81 -4.68
C ARG A 64 12.56 -9.09 -4.47
N GLN A 65 12.58 -7.77 -4.31
CA GLN A 65 11.34 -6.98 -4.20
C GLN A 65 10.49 -7.08 -5.48
N GLN A 66 11.11 -7.08 -6.67
CA GLN A 66 10.40 -7.25 -7.93
C GLN A 66 9.75 -8.63 -8.03
N HIS A 67 10.45 -9.69 -7.61
CA HIS A 67 9.87 -11.03 -7.55
C HIS A 67 8.65 -11.09 -6.62
N LEU A 68 8.74 -10.46 -5.44
CA LEU A 68 7.64 -10.40 -4.48
C LEU A 68 6.45 -9.59 -5.01
N LEU A 69 6.71 -8.50 -5.74
CA LEU A 69 5.68 -7.72 -6.43
C LEU A 69 4.98 -8.55 -7.51
N ASP A 70 5.73 -9.27 -8.33
CA ASP A 70 5.16 -10.14 -9.36
C ASP A 70 4.30 -11.25 -8.75
N GLU A 71 4.75 -11.82 -7.62
CA GLU A 71 3.98 -12.80 -6.87
C GLU A 71 2.69 -12.19 -6.31
N TRP A 72 2.76 -11.01 -5.68
CA TRP A 72 1.58 -10.30 -5.19
C TRP A 72 0.56 -10.02 -6.29
N ALA A 73 1.01 -9.62 -7.49
CA ALA A 73 0.16 -9.24 -8.60
C ALA A 73 -0.59 -10.42 -9.27
N ARG A 74 -0.15 -11.67 -9.06
CA ARG A 74 -0.78 -12.88 -9.65
C ARG A 74 -2.10 -13.28 -8.98
N HIS A 75 -2.38 -12.79 -7.78
CA HIS A 75 -3.44 -13.35 -6.92
C HIS A 75 -4.78 -12.62 -6.96
N SER A 76 -4.93 -11.56 -7.76
CA SER A 76 -6.18 -10.81 -7.88
C SER A 76 -6.30 -10.11 -9.23
N ASP A 77 -7.52 -9.95 -9.75
CA ASP A 77 -7.83 -9.10 -10.91
C ASP A 77 -8.54 -7.79 -10.51
N HIS A 78 -8.44 -7.41 -9.23
CA HIS A 78 -9.10 -6.21 -8.74
C HIS A 78 -8.52 -4.93 -9.36
N PRO A 79 -9.34 -3.94 -9.81
CA PRO A 79 -8.84 -2.73 -10.47
C PRO A 79 -7.83 -1.90 -9.66
N LEU A 80 -7.90 -1.94 -8.32
CA LEU A 80 -6.89 -1.29 -7.47
C LEU A 80 -5.47 -1.85 -7.67
N LYS A 81 -5.34 -3.12 -8.08
CA LYS A 81 -4.06 -3.71 -8.43
C LYS A 81 -3.41 -2.91 -9.56
N ASP A 82 -4.16 -2.61 -10.60
CA ASP A 82 -3.67 -1.90 -11.78
C ASP A 82 -3.30 -0.44 -11.44
N LEU A 83 -4.04 0.19 -10.52
CA LEU A 83 -3.71 1.52 -10.01
C LEU A 83 -2.44 1.55 -9.15
N CYS A 84 -2.18 0.49 -8.38
CA CYS A 84 -1.07 0.48 -7.41
C CYS A 84 0.20 -0.19 -7.91
N SER A 85 0.14 -1.06 -8.92
CA SER A 85 1.32 -1.77 -9.44
C SER A 85 2.40 -0.81 -9.97
N PRO A 86 2.07 0.24 -10.73
CA PRO A 86 3.05 1.25 -11.14
C PRO A 86 3.67 2.00 -9.94
N CYS A 87 2.88 2.26 -8.90
CA CYS A 87 3.32 2.91 -7.67
C CYS A 87 4.32 2.03 -6.89
N ALA A 88 4.03 0.74 -6.80
CA ALA A 88 4.93 -0.24 -6.19
C ALA A 88 6.26 -0.33 -6.95
N GLN A 89 6.22 -0.33 -8.29
CA GLN A 89 7.42 -0.26 -9.12
C GLN A 89 8.21 1.02 -8.89
N ALA A 90 7.56 2.18 -8.80
CA ALA A 90 8.21 3.45 -8.48
C ALA A 90 8.92 3.41 -7.11
N LEU A 91 8.32 2.76 -6.11
CA LEU A 91 8.94 2.60 -4.79
C LEU A 91 10.18 1.68 -4.80
N ILE A 92 10.17 0.62 -5.60
CA ILE A 92 11.25 -0.38 -5.66
C ILE A 92 12.41 0.09 -6.57
N ALA A 93 12.08 0.65 -7.73
CA ALA A 93 13.05 0.91 -8.78
C ALA A 93 13.36 2.41 -8.98
N GLY A 94 12.42 3.28 -8.60
CA GLY A 94 12.43 4.70 -8.97
C GLY A 94 12.27 4.94 -10.48
N PRO A 95 12.12 6.20 -10.91
CA PRO A 95 11.88 7.39 -10.09
C PRO A 95 10.48 7.40 -9.47
N LEU A 96 10.28 8.24 -8.44
CA LEU A 96 8.97 8.49 -7.86
C LEU A 96 8.03 9.18 -8.86
N LEU A 97 6.73 9.07 -8.63
CA LEU A 97 5.69 9.77 -9.38
C LEU A 97 5.71 11.26 -9.06
N SER A 98 5.25 12.11 -9.98
CA SER A 98 4.98 13.51 -9.60
C SER A 98 3.85 13.60 -8.58
N PHE A 99 3.84 14.65 -7.75
CA PHE A 99 2.75 14.85 -6.80
C PHE A 99 1.39 14.99 -7.49
N GLN A 100 1.32 15.58 -8.70
CA GLN A 100 0.05 15.69 -9.43
C GLN A 100 -0.50 14.31 -9.83
N GLU A 101 0.38 13.42 -10.27
CA GLU A 101 0.00 12.05 -10.60
C GLU A 101 -0.41 11.26 -9.37
N GLY A 102 0.33 11.43 -8.26
CA GLY A 102 -0.03 10.92 -6.95
C GLY A 102 -1.44 11.33 -6.53
N VAL A 103 -1.75 12.63 -6.55
CA VAL A 103 -3.08 13.17 -6.22
C VAL A 103 -4.17 12.57 -7.11
N ARG A 104 -3.92 12.41 -8.42
CA ARG A 104 -4.86 11.80 -9.36
C ARG A 104 -5.18 10.35 -8.98
N LEU A 105 -4.15 9.55 -8.71
CA LEU A 105 -4.29 8.15 -8.31
C LEU A 105 -4.96 8.01 -6.94
N MET A 106 -4.58 8.83 -5.96
CA MET A 106 -5.21 8.88 -4.64
C MET A 106 -6.72 9.14 -4.74
N ARG A 107 -7.16 10.06 -5.60
CA ARG A 107 -8.59 10.33 -5.84
C ARG A 107 -9.32 9.14 -6.46
N GLY A 108 -8.64 8.37 -7.33
CA GLY A 108 -9.16 7.11 -7.87
C GLY A 108 -9.34 6.05 -6.79
N ILE A 109 -8.34 5.88 -5.92
CA ILE A 109 -8.41 4.97 -4.77
C ILE A 109 -9.51 5.40 -3.78
N GLY A 110 -9.72 6.70 -3.61
CA GLY A 110 -10.79 7.25 -2.76
C GLY A 110 -12.22 6.85 -3.13
N GLN A 111 -12.43 6.16 -4.26
CA GLN A 111 -13.70 5.54 -4.63
C GLN A 111 -13.91 4.16 -3.97
N TYR A 112 -12.85 3.53 -3.45
CA TYR A 112 -12.89 2.24 -2.78
C TYR A 112 -12.75 2.47 -1.28
N GLU A 113 -13.84 2.28 -0.54
CA GLU A 113 -13.87 2.56 0.90
C GLU A 113 -12.91 1.64 1.68
N GLY A 114 -12.28 2.21 2.73
CA GLY A 114 -11.41 1.48 3.64
C GLY A 114 -10.04 1.05 3.08
N GLN A 115 -9.65 1.53 1.89
CA GLN A 115 -8.40 1.12 1.22
C GLN A 115 -7.21 1.99 1.64
N TYR A 116 -6.98 2.06 2.94
CA TYR A 116 -5.94 2.88 3.55
C TYR A 116 -4.52 2.48 3.13
N ASN A 117 -4.25 1.18 3.02
CA ASN A 117 -2.94 0.69 2.62
C ASN A 117 -2.66 0.93 1.14
N ALA A 118 -3.66 0.79 0.27
CA ALA A 118 -3.53 1.16 -1.14
C ALA A 118 -3.21 2.66 -1.27
N LEU A 119 -3.90 3.49 -0.47
CA LEU A 119 -3.66 4.93 -0.44
C LEU A 119 -2.26 5.28 0.09
N ALA A 120 -1.75 4.53 1.08
CA ALA A 120 -0.40 4.68 1.59
C ALA A 120 0.66 4.34 0.53
N VAL A 121 0.48 3.27 -0.25
CA VAL A 121 1.38 2.90 -1.34
C VAL A 121 1.53 4.06 -2.33
N VAL A 122 0.42 4.65 -2.79
CA VAL A 122 0.47 5.79 -3.72
C VAL A 122 1.10 7.03 -3.09
N TYR A 123 0.75 7.33 -1.83
CA TYR A 123 1.31 8.47 -1.10
C TYR A 123 2.84 8.40 -1.05
N PHE A 124 3.40 7.25 -0.65
CA PHE A 124 4.86 7.08 -0.57
C PHE A 124 5.54 6.96 -1.94
N ALA A 125 4.82 6.52 -2.97
CA ALA A 125 5.32 6.47 -4.34
C ALA A 125 5.38 7.86 -5.01
N SER A 126 4.83 8.89 -4.38
CA SER A 126 4.72 10.24 -4.93
C SER A 126 5.82 11.16 -4.38
N ASP A 127 6.36 12.01 -5.24
CA ASP A 127 7.37 13.00 -4.88
C ASP A 127 6.76 14.10 -4.00
N CYS A 128 7.23 14.16 -2.75
CA CYS A 128 6.86 15.19 -1.78
C CYS A 128 8.04 16.11 -1.43
N SER A 129 9.04 16.23 -2.32
CA SER A 129 10.24 17.05 -2.07
C SER A 129 9.98 18.56 -2.00
N THR A 130 8.82 19.01 -2.46
CA THR A 130 8.39 20.42 -2.38
C THR A 130 7.27 20.59 -1.35
N PRO A 131 7.20 21.76 -0.66
CA PRO A 131 6.09 22.06 0.25
C PRO A 131 4.71 22.00 -0.42
N GLU A 132 4.63 22.36 -1.71
CA GLU A 132 3.40 22.24 -2.50
C GLU A 132 3.00 20.77 -2.68
N GLY A 133 3.93 19.92 -3.11
CA GLY A 133 3.68 18.50 -3.32
C GLY A 133 3.27 17.79 -2.03
N GLU A 134 4.01 18.01 -0.94
CA GLU A 134 3.66 17.49 0.39
C GLU A 134 2.26 17.95 0.82
N GLY A 135 1.99 19.25 0.74
CA GLY A 135 0.69 19.82 1.14
C GLY A 135 -0.49 19.26 0.34
N GLN A 136 -0.35 19.11 -0.98
CA GLN A 136 -1.40 18.58 -1.85
C GLN A 136 -1.68 17.10 -1.61
N LEU A 137 -0.64 16.28 -1.44
CA LEU A 137 -0.77 14.86 -1.13
C LEU A 137 -1.46 14.66 0.22
N GLU A 138 -1.01 15.37 1.26
CA GLU A 138 -1.57 15.27 2.60
C GLU A 138 -3.02 15.77 2.66
N GLN A 139 -3.32 16.91 2.03
CA GLN A 139 -4.69 17.43 1.95
C GLN A 139 -5.62 16.42 1.26
N THR A 140 -5.17 15.81 0.17
CA THR A 140 -5.94 14.78 -0.56
C THR A 140 -6.16 13.55 0.32
N ARG A 141 -5.13 13.07 1.02
CA ARG A 141 -5.21 11.93 1.94
C ARG A 141 -6.24 12.18 3.04
N GLN A 142 -6.17 13.34 3.70
CA GLN A 142 -7.09 13.70 4.77
C GLN A 142 -8.53 13.83 4.27
N ALA A 143 -8.74 14.40 3.08
CA ALA A 143 -10.08 14.50 2.49
C ALA A 143 -10.69 13.10 2.26
N ILE A 144 -9.90 12.16 1.76
CA ILE A 144 -10.35 10.77 1.57
C ILE A 144 -10.65 10.09 2.91
N TYR A 145 -9.77 10.25 3.90
CA TYR A 145 -10.00 9.68 5.25
C TYR A 145 -11.27 10.22 5.88
N ARG A 146 -11.54 11.53 5.77
CA ARG A 146 -12.78 12.13 6.25
C ARG A 146 -14.00 11.55 5.54
N LYS A 147 -13.93 11.39 4.20
CA LYS A 147 -15.00 10.75 3.42
C LYS A 147 -15.32 9.37 3.96
N TRP A 148 -14.33 8.49 4.07
CA TRP A 148 -14.54 7.12 4.57
C TRP A 148 -15.04 7.09 6.02
N ASN A 149 -14.53 7.96 6.90
CA ASN A 149 -14.99 8.01 8.29
C ASN A 149 -16.40 8.58 8.46
N SER A 150 -16.85 9.44 7.54
CA SER A 150 -18.23 9.95 7.54
C SER A 150 -19.26 8.96 6.99
N SER A 151 -18.81 8.00 6.18
CA SER A 151 -19.67 6.96 5.58
C SER A 151 -19.97 5.79 6.54
N GLY A 152 -19.18 5.61 7.60
CA GLY A 152 -19.39 4.60 8.65
C GLY A 152 -20.38 4.97 9.75
N ALA A 153 -21.27 5.96 9.54
CA ALA A 153 -22.25 6.44 10.52
C ALA A 153 -23.71 6.01 10.23
N VAL A 154 -23.90 4.82 9.65
CA VAL A 154 -25.25 4.22 9.43
C VAL A 154 -25.33 2.85 10.07
#